data_AF-A0A0G4MDY7-F1
#
_entry.id   AF-A0A0G4MDY7-F1
#
_cell.length_a   1.000
_cell.length_b   1.000
_cell.length_c   1.000
_cell.angle_alpha   90.00
_cell.angle_beta   90.00
_cell.angle_gamma   90.00
#
_symmetry.space_group_name_H-M   'P 1'
#
loop_
_entity.id
_entity.type
_entity.pdbx_description
1 polymer ?
#
loop_
_entity_poly.entity_id
_entity_poly.type
_entity_poly.pdbx_seq_one_letter_code
_entity_poly.pdbx_strand_id
1 'polypeptide(L)'
;MAAPKMTKNQMRRAKKKEQKKAQAETTTTTPADSADEKPQDAPEAETTAADLAVKDGPSVSDADGPDGFDIDVVVETSDPAFAEFEDIMKRFSRVAEDEEAPKEEAVFFDQDDDIPSEDEETGQPKLSKKKRKQLNKLSVAELKALVKIPEIVEWQDVSSSDPRLLVQIKAQRNVVPVPPHWSLKREYLSSKRGIEKAPFRLPKFIAETGITEMRDAVLEKQEQQSLKQKQRERVAPKMGKLDIDYQRLYDAFFRFQTKPEL
;
A
#
# COMPACT_ATOMS: atom_id res chain seq x y z
N MET A 1 -52.02 -35.26 -14.11
CA MET A 1 -50.72 -34.78 -14.63
C MET A 1 -49.69 -34.87 -13.51
N ALA A 2 -48.42 -35.13 -13.80
CA ALA A 2 -47.37 -35.26 -12.77
C ALA A 2 -46.67 -33.92 -12.50
N ALA A 3 -46.42 -33.58 -11.24
CA ALA A 3 -45.77 -32.32 -10.86
C ALA A 3 -44.26 -32.33 -11.22
N PRO A 4 -43.68 -31.20 -11.67
CA PRO A 4 -42.28 -31.11 -12.03
C PRO A 4 -41.37 -31.24 -10.78
N LYS A 5 -40.39 -32.13 -10.84
CA LYS A 5 -39.44 -32.35 -9.73
C LYS A 5 -38.50 -31.15 -9.59
N MET A 6 -38.47 -30.54 -8.40
CA MET A 6 -37.66 -29.35 -8.13
C MET A 6 -36.16 -29.63 -8.31
N THR A 7 -35.44 -28.64 -8.84
CA THR A 7 -34.00 -28.77 -9.12
C THR A 7 -33.16 -28.78 -7.84
N LYS A 8 -31.98 -29.39 -7.91
CA LYS A 8 -31.05 -29.58 -6.77
C LYS A 8 -30.70 -28.27 -6.04
N ASN A 9 -30.64 -27.15 -6.76
CA ASN A 9 -30.40 -25.82 -6.19
C ASN A 9 -31.64 -25.23 -5.50
N GLN A 10 -32.85 -25.45 -6.04
CA GLN A 10 -34.10 -25.02 -5.39
C GLN A 10 -34.28 -25.76 -4.04
N MET A 11 -34.05 -27.08 -3.99
CA MET A 11 -34.11 -27.84 -2.73
C MET A 11 -33.07 -27.37 -1.70
N ARG A 12 -31.85 -27.02 -2.13
CA ARG A 12 -30.83 -26.43 -1.24
C ARG A 12 -31.24 -25.06 -0.69
N ARG A 13 -31.99 -24.26 -1.47
CA ARG A 13 -32.51 -22.95 -1.06
C ARG A 13 -33.69 -23.08 -0.09
N ALA A 14 -34.57 -24.07 -0.30
CA ALA A 14 -35.66 -24.41 0.61
C ALA A 14 -35.11 -24.87 1.98
N LYS A 15 -34.21 -25.84 2.01
CA LYS A 15 -33.61 -26.35 3.26
C LYS A 15 -32.89 -25.28 4.08
N LYS A 16 -32.24 -24.29 3.44
CA LYS A 16 -31.65 -23.14 4.14
C LYS A 16 -32.69 -22.16 4.68
N LYS A 17 -33.87 -22.04 4.05
CA LYS A 17 -35.00 -21.22 4.54
C LYS A 17 -35.66 -21.87 5.75
N GLU A 18 -35.85 -23.20 5.71
CA GLU A 18 -36.37 -24.00 6.83
C GLU A 18 -35.47 -23.91 8.07
N GLN A 19 -34.15 -24.11 7.90
CA GLN A 19 -33.17 -23.97 8.98
C GLN A 19 -33.21 -22.58 9.64
N LYS A 20 -33.37 -21.51 8.85
CA LYS A 20 -33.48 -20.15 9.40
C LYS A 20 -34.82 -19.90 10.11
N LYS A 21 -35.90 -20.57 9.71
CA LYS A 21 -37.21 -20.51 10.40
C LYS A 21 -37.17 -21.22 11.75
N ALA A 22 -36.58 -22.42 11.80
CA ALA A 22 -36.40 -23.17 13.06
C ALA A 22 -35.54 -22.40 14.08
N GLN A 23 -34.46 -21.74 13.63
CA GLN A 23 -33.66 -20.88 14.50
C GLN A 23 -34.46 -19.68 15.04
N ALA A 24 -35.30 -19.04 14.22
CA ALA A 24 -36.17 -17.96 14.68
C ALA A 24 -37.17 -18.45 15.74
N GLU A 25 -37.85 -19.58 15.48
CA GLU A 25 -38.84 -20.16 16.40
C GLU A 25 -38.23 -20.52 17.77
N THR A 26 -37.00 -21.06 17.78
CA THR A 26 -36.26 -21.41 19.01
C THR A 26 -35.95 -20.19 19.90
N THR A 27 -35.98 -18.96 19.38
CA THR A 27 -35.55 -17.74 20.10
C THR A 27 -36.70 -17.06 20.89
N THR A 28 -37.90 -17.67 20.95
CA THR A 28 -39.12 -16.94 21.36
C THR A 28 -39.82 -17.48 22.63
N THR A 29 -39.31 -18.53 23.28
CA THR A 29 -40.03 -19.23 24.36
C THR A 29 -39.16 -19.73 25.53
N THR A 30 -38.65 -18.82 26.38
CA THR A 30 -38.46 -19.08 27.83
C THR A 30 -38.18 -17.77 28.61
N PRO A 31 -38.87 -17.51 29.75
CA PRO A 31 -38.55 -16.42 30.69
C PRO A 31 -37.66 -16.89 31.87
N ALA A 32 -37.36 -15.98 32.80
CA ALA A 32 -36.56 -16.18 34.03
C ALA A 32 -37.29 -17.03 35.11
N ASP A 33 -36.80 -17.29 36.33
CA ASP A 33 -35.77 -16.68 37.21
C ASP A 33 -35.43 -17.71 38.36
N SER A 34 -34.47 -17.60 39.30
CA SER A 34 -33.41 -16.60 39.63
C SER A 34 -32.34 -17.22 40.58
N ALA A 35 -31.33 -16.43 40.98
CA ALA A 35 -30.37 -16.60 42.10
C ALA A 35 -29.38 -17.80 42.05
N ASP A 36 -28.12 -17.70 42.52
CA ASP A 36 -27.30 -16.57 43.02
C ASP A 36 -25.83 -16.77 42.55
N GLU A 37 -24.71 -16.22 43.06
CA GLU A 37 -24.33 -15.56 44.32
C GLU A 37 -23.28 -14.44 44.05
N LYS A 38 -22.80 -13.75 45.10
CA LYS A 38 -21.76 -12.70 45.07
C LYS A 38 -20.81 -12.89 46.27
N PRO A 39 -19.54 -12.39 46.27
CA PRO A 39 -19.31 -10.93 46.39
C PRO A 39 -18.01 -10.34 45.75
N GLN A 40 -18.10 -9.02 45.47
CA GLN A 40 -17.13 -7.91 45.73
C GLN A 40 -15.61 -8.11 45.48
N ASP A 41 -14.91 -7.19 44.80
CA ASP A 41 -14.59 -5.84 45.33
C ASP A 41 -14.57 -4.71 44.25
N ALA A 42 -14.23 -3.47 44.65
CA ALA A 42 -14.34 -2.19 43.91
C ALA A 42 -12.95 -1.46 43.81
N PRO A 43 -12.81 -0.17 43.38
CA PRO A 43 -13.78 0.79 42.84
C PRO A 43 -13.33 1.49 41.51
N GLU A 44 -13.99 2.61 41.15
CA GLU A 44 -13.83 3.34 39.89
C GLU A 44 -12.58 4.23 39.79
N ALA A 45 -12.25 4.62 38.55
CA ALA A 45 -11.66 5.92 38.24
C ALA A 45 -12.10 6.39 36.83
N GLU A 46 -12.92 7.44 36.76
CA GLU A 46 -13.18 8.14 35.50
C GLU A 46 -11.91 8.87 35.03
N THR A 47 -11.75 9.05 33.71
CA THR A 47 -10.82 10.06 33.17
C THR A 47 -11.54 10.90 32.12
N THR A 48 -11.73 12.18 32.46
CA THR A 48 -12.28 13.19 31.58
C THR A 48 -11.28 13.55 30.48
N ALA A 49 -11.68 13.40 29.22
CA ALA A 49 -10.89 13.82 28.06
C ALA A 49 -11.25 15.27 27.70
N ALA A 50 -10.45 16.23 28.19
CA ALA A 50 -10.52 17.63 27.83
C ALA A 50 -9.12 18.20 27.57
N ASP A 51 -9.07 19.26 26.77
CA ASP A 51 -7.90 20.10 26.46
C ASP A 51 -6.65 19.44 25.83
N LEU A 52 -6.63 19.48 24.49
CA LEU A 52 -5.45 19.94 23.75
C LEU A 52 -5.92 20.85 22.60
N ALA A 53 -6.03 22.14 22.86
CA ALA A 53 -6.48 23.13 21.88
C ALA A 53 -5.53 23.25 20.69
N VAL A 54 -6.05 23.05 19.47
CA VAL A 54 -5.41 23.55 18.25
C VAL A 54 -5.74 25.05 18.13
N LYS A 55 -4.74 25.84 17.75
CA LYS A 55 -4.81 27.30 17.76
C LYS A 55 -5.29 27.84 16.41
N ASP A 56 -6.53 28.32 16.37
CA ASP A 56 -7.09 28.93 15.16
C ASP A 56 -6.32 30.18 14.70
N GLY A 57 -6.08 30.25 13.39
CA GLY A 57 -5.83 31.49 12.65
C GLY A 57 -7.12 31.94 11.96
N PRO A 58 -7.24 33.22 11.57
CA PRO A 58 -8.52 33.79 11.16
C PRO A 58 -9.06 33.16 9.88
N SER A 59 -10.36 32.90 9.86
CA SER A 59 -11.10 32.72 8.62
C SER A 59 -11.11 34.02 7.81
N VAL A 60 -10.96 33.90 6.50
CA VAL A 60 -11.28 34.94 5.53
C VAL A 60 -12.36 34.35 4.61
N SER A 61 -13.37 35.15 4.32
CA SER A 61 -14.58 34.73 3.60
C SER A 61 -14.35 34.46 2.12
N ASP A 62 -15.19 33.60 1.53
CA ASP A 62 -15.33 33.45 0.09
C ASP A 62 -15.66 34.79 -0.60
N ALA A 63 -14.69 35.36 -1.31
CA ALA A 63 -14.88 36.44 -2.27
C ALA A 63 -13.67 36.52 -3.23
N ASP A 64 -13.97 36.95 -4.46
CA ASP A 64 -13.05 37.37 -5.52
C ASP A 64 -12.09 36.33 -6.12
N GLY A 65 -11.70 36.60 -7.38
CA GLY A 65 -11.15 35.61 -8.31
C GLY A 65 -9.62 35.47 -8.31
N PRO A 66 -9.07 34.57 -9.15
CA PRO A 66 -7.62 34.43 -9.30
C PRO A 66 -7.01 35.70 -9.90
N ASP A 67 -6.08 36.32 -9.17
CA ASP A 67 -5.38 37.54 -9.58
C ASP A 67 -4.73 37.44 -10.95
N GLY A 68 -4.83 38.54 -11.71
CA GLY A 68 -4.28 38.66 -13.05
C GLY A 68 -2.76 38.54 -13.08
N PHE A 69 -2.26 37.45 -13.66
CA PHE A 69 -1.02 37.50 -14.40
C PHE A 69 -1.33 38.04 -15.80
N ASP A 70 -1.30 39.37 -15.95
CA ASP A 70 -1.37 40.05 -17.25
C ASP A 70 -0.11 39.78 -18.08
N ILE A 71 0.02 38.54 -18.56
CA ILE A 71 0.97 38.19 -19.60
C ILE A 71 0.31 38.63 -20.92
N ASP A 72 0.63 39.85 -21.34
CA ASP A 72 0.24 40.40 -22.64
C ASP A 72 1.00 39.66 -23.76
N VAL A 73 0.59 38.41 -24.02
CA VAL A 73 1.13 37.57 -25.09
C VAL A 73 0.62 38.14 -26.41
N VAL A 74 1.38 39.08 -26.96
CA VAL A 74 1.26 39.49 -28.36
C VAL A 74 1.63 38.28 -29.23
N VAL A 75 0.64 37.45 -29.52
CA VAL A 75 0.76 36.33 -30.45
C VAL A 75 1.00 36.92 -31.84
N GLU A 76 2.22 36.84 -32.35
CA GLU A 76 2.52 37.23 -33.72
C GLU A 76 1.86 36.24 -34.69
N THR A 77 0.66 36.58 -35.16
CA THR A 77 -0.19 35.79 -36.07
C THR A 77 0.40 35.56 -37.47
N SER A 78 1.69 35.84 -37.66
CA SER A 78 2.50 35.52 -38.85
C SER A 78 3.53 34.40 -38.62
N ASP A 79 3.64 33.84 -37.41
CA ASP A 79 4.45 32.62 -37.19
C ASP A 79 3.78 31.42 -37.91
N PRO A 80 4.48 30.71 -38.82
CA PRO A 80 3.98 29.47 -39.41
C PRO A 80 3.51 28.42 -38.39
N ALA A 81 4.14 28.36 -37.22
CA ALA A 81 3.71 27.45 -36.14
C ALA A 81 2.34 27.82 -35.56
N PHE A 82 1.97 29.11 -35.57
CA PHE A 82 0.63 29.55 -35.18
C PHE A 82 -0.41 29.15 -36.23
N ALA A 83 -0.07 29.20 -37.52
CA ALA A 83 -0.98 28.74 -38.59
C ALA A 83 -1.25 27.23 -38.50
N GLU A 84 -0.25 26.41 -38.22
CA GLU A 84 -0.43 24.96 -37.95
C GLU A 84 -1.31 24.72 -36.72
N PHE A 85 -1.11 25.49 -35.64
CA PHE A 85 -1.94 25.43 -34.43
C PHE A 85 -3.40 25.84 -34.70
N GLU A 86 -3.62 26.90 -35.49
CA GLU A 86 -4.96 27.38 -35.85
C GLU A 86 -5.73 26.35 -36.67
N ASP A 87 -5.08 25.69 -37.64
CA ASP A 87 -5.70 24.64 -38.47
C ASP A 87 -5.99 23.37 -37.66
N ILE A 88 -5.17 23.04 -36.65
CA ILE A 88 -5.46 22.01 -35.64
C ILE A 88 -6.68 22.40 -34.81
N MET A 89 -6.72 23.61 -34.24
CA MET A 89 -7.82 24.07 -33.40
C MET A 89 -9.15 24.07 -34.15
N LYS A 90 -9.21 24.61 -35.38
CA LYS A 90 -10.39 24.56 -36.27
C LYS A 90 -10.89 23.13 -36.52
N ARG A 91 -10.00 22.14 -36.50
CA ARG A 91 -10.32 20.71 -36.70
C ARG A 91 -10.96 20.04 -35.48
N PHE A 92 -10.74 20.59 -34.28
CA PHE A 92 -11.29 20.07 -33.02
C PHE A 92 -12.42 20.94 -32.44
N SER A 93 -12.51 22.23 -32.77
CA SER A 93 -13.58 23.14 -32.30
C SER A 93 -14.96 22.89 -32.90
N ARG A 94 -15.11 22.01 -33.91
CA ARG A 94 -16.40 21.56 -34.49
C ARG A 94 -17.27 20.69 -33.55
N VAL A 95 -17.18 20.95 -32.26
CA VAL A 95 -18.00 20.35 -31.18
C VAL A 95 -18.75 21.44 -30.40
N ALA A 96 -18.55 22.73 -30.74
CA ALA A 96 -19.08 23.88 -29.99
C ALA A 96 -19.89 24.91 -30.82
N GLU A 97 -20.00 24.75 -32.15
CA GLU A 97 -20.74 25.68 -33.03
C GLU A 97 -21.77 24.91 -33.90
N ASP A 98 -22.85 24.44 -33.27
CA ASP A 98 -24.08 23.95 -33.93
C ASP A 98 -25.30 24.17 -32.98
N GLU A 99 -25.40 25.38 -32.40
CA GLU A 99 -26.44 25.79 -31.42
C GLU A 99 -27.21 27.03 -31.93
N GLU A 100 -27.82 26.96 -33.11
CA GLU A 100 -28.82 27.96 -33.54
C GLU A 100 -29.94 27.36 -34.42
N ALA A 101 -30.81 26.56 -33.78
CA ALA A 101 -32.07 26.06 -34.36
C ALA A 101 -33.23 26.17 -33.33
N PRO A 102 -34.49 26.40 -33.77
CA PRO A 102 -35.58 26.71 -32.85
C PRO A 102 -36.12 25.48 -32.11
N LYS A 103 -36.69 25.73 -30.92
CA LYS A 103 -37.27 24.71 -30.04
C LYS A 103 -38.54 24.08 -30.64
N GLU A 104 -38.50 22.77 -30.88
CA GLU A 104 -39.68 21.90 -30.82
C GLU A 104 -39.44 20.81 -29.76
N GLU A 105 -40.47 20.50 -28.97
CA GLU A 105 -40.33 19.63 -27.78
C GLU A 105 -40.42 18.14 -28.17
N ALA A 106 -39.27 17.54 -28.51
CA ALA A 106 -39.14 16.09 -28.68
C ALA A 106 -38.28 15.49 -27.55
N VAL A 107 -38.91 14.79 -26.59
CA VAL A 107 -38.21 14.14 -25.48
C VAL A 107 -37.56 12.84 -25.94
N PHE A 108 -36.32 12.92 -26.42
CA PHE A 108 -35.56 11.76 -26.91
C PHE A 108 -34.68 11.15 -25.81
N PHE A 109 -35.32 10.45 -24.86
CA PHE A 109 -34.66 9.52 -23.94
C PHE A 109 -34.90 8.07 -24.41
N ASP A 110 -33.93 7.18 -24.15
CA ASP A 110 -33.99 5.72 -24.37
C ASP A 110 -34.26 5.23 -25.82
N GLN A 111 -33.48 5.68 -26.80
CA GLN A 111 -33.41 4.99 -28.11
C GLN A 111 -32.03 5.01 -28.81
N ASP A 112 -30.97 4.62 -28.09
CA ASP A 112 -29.61 4.41 -28.66
C ASP A 112 -28.94 3.09 -28.20
N ASP A 113 -29.74 2.11 -27.79
CA ASP A 113 -29.30 0.75 -27.41
C ASP A 113 -29.62 -0.29 -28.52
N ASP A 114 -30.04 0.19 -29.70
CA ASP A 114 -30.57 -0.60 -30.83
C ASP A 114 -29.93 -0.21 -32.18
N ILE A 115 -28.66 0.22 -32.16
CA ILE A 115 -27.80 0.21 -33.37
C ILE A 115 -27.40 -1.25 -33.64
N PRO A 116 -27.86 -1.89 -34.75
CA PRO A 116 -27.51 -3.28 -35.02
C PRO A 116 -26.06 -3.36 -35.50
N SER A 117 -25.16 -3.67 -34.58
CA SER A 117 -23.76 -3.99 -34.91
C SER A 117 -23.75 -5.15 -35.92
N GLU A 118 -23.02 -4.98 -37.02
CA GLU A 118 -22.90 -5.89 -38.18
C GLU A 118 -22.09 -7.17 -37.83
N ASP A 119 -22.48 -7.86 -36.77
CA ASP A 119 -21.78 -8.99 -36.14
C ASP A 119 -22.77 -10.04 -35.56
N GLU A 120 -24.10 -9.82 -35.65
CA GLU A 120 -25.11 -10.78 -35.19
C GLU A 120 -25.38 -11.92 -36.19
N GLU A 121 -24.99 -11.79 -37.47
CA GLU A 121 -25.15 -12.86 -38.47
C GLU A 121 -24.22 -14.05 -38.17
N THR A 122 -23.01 -13.79 -37.67
CA THR A 122 -22.18 -14.82 -37.03
C THR A 122 -22.66 -15.08 -35.61
N GLY A 123 -23.54 -16.08 -35.43
CA GLY A 123 -24.12 -16.51 -34.15
C GLY A 123 -23.17 -17.08 -33.08
N GLN A 124 -22.01 -16.46 -32.88
CA GLN A 124 -21.07 -16.74 -31.79
C GLN A 124 -21.56 -16.04 -30.51
N PRO A 125 -21.65 -16.74 -29.36
CA PRO A 125 -22.19 -16.14 -28.14
C PRO A 125 -21.27 -15.02 -27.61
N LYS A 126 -21.78 -13.77 -27.61
CA LYS A 126 -21.11 -12.54 -27.15
C LYS A 126 -20.24 -12.79 -25.91
N LEU A 127 -18.93 -12.85 -26.13
CA LEU A 127 -18.00 -13.45 -25.18
C LEU A 127 -17.79 -12.59 -23.92
N SER A 128 -18.15 -13.15 -22.77
CA SER A 128 -18.00 -12.50 -21.45
C SER A 128 -16.65 -11.80 -21.29
N LYS A 129 -16.66 -10.60 -20.68
CA LYS A 129 -15.47 -9.78 -20.41
C LYS A 129 -14.33 -10.58 -19.74
N LYS A 130 -14.65 -11.60 -18.92
CA LYS A 130 -13.67 -12.55 -18.35
C LYS A 130 -13.08 -13.52 -19.38
N LYS A 131 -13.90 -14.09 -20.27
CA LYS A 131 -13.46 -14.97 -21.37
C LYS A 131 -12.57 -14.21 -22.36
N ARG A 132 -12.92 -12.96 -22.70
CA ARG A 132 -12.07 -12.09 -23.55
C ARG A 132 -10.67 -11.88 -22.94
N LYS A 133 -10.61 -11.48 -21.66
CA LYS A 133 -9.32 -11.33 -20.95
C LYS A 133 -8.53 -12.65 -20.81
N GLN A 134 -9.20 -13.81 -20.77
CA GLN A 134 -8.52 -15.10 -20.71
C GLN A 134 -8.00 -15.58 -22.08
N LEU A 135 -8.68 -15.24 -23.18
CA LEU A 135 -8.19 -15.53 -24.54
C LEU A 135 -6.98 -14.65 -24.91
N ASN A 136 -6.97 -13.39 -24.48
CA ASN A 136 -5.84 -12.47 -24.69
C ASN A 136 -4.62 -12.79 -23.78
N LYS A 137 -4.75 -13.76 -22.86
CA LYS A 137 -3.68 -14.15 -21.94
C LYS A 137 -2.91 -15.33 -22.52
N LEU A 138 -1.67 -15.08 -22.93
CA LEU A 138 -0.70 -16.10 -23.39
C LEU A 138 -0.48 -17.19 -22.32
N SER A 139 0.15 -18.31 -22.69
CA SER A 139 0.75 -19.24 -21.72
C SER A 139 2.17 -18.82 -21.30
N VAL A 140 2.67 -19.39 -20.20
CA VAL A 140 4.07 -19.22 -19.76
C VAL A 140 5.05 -19.74 -20.83
N ALA A 141 4.67 -20.80 -21.55
CA ALA A 141 5.50 -21.40 -22.60
C ALA A 141 5.58 -20.51 -23.84
N GLU A 142 4.47 -19.93 -24.29
CA GLU A 142 4.46 -18.93 -25.36
C GLU A 142 5.28 -17.70 -24.99
N LEU A 143 5.14 -17.20 -23.75
CA LEU A 143 5.89 -16.02 -23.29
C LEU A 143 7.40 -16.30 -23.24
N LYS A 144 7.83 -17.49 -22.80
CA LYS A 144 9.24 -17.90 -22.87
C LYS A 144 9.72 -18.08 -24.32
N ALA A 145 8.91 -18.63 -25.22
CA ALA A 145 9.27 -18.81 -26.63
C ALA A 145 9.42 -17.49 -27.41
N LEU A 146 8.72 -16.44 -27.00
CA LEU A 146 8.77 -15.10 -27.61
C LEU A 146 9.93 -14.21 -27.12
N VAL A 147 10.66 -14.63 -26.09
CA VAL A 147 11.56 -13.76 -25.31
C VAL A 147 13.01 -14.22 -25.42
N LYS A 148 13.92 -13.27 -25.68
CA LYS A 148 15.37 -13.51 -25.86
C LYS A 148 16.06 -14.12 -24.62
N ILE A 149 15.55 -13.87 -23.42
CA ILE A 149 16.06 -14.39 -22.14
C ILE A 149 14.90 -15.08 -21.41
N PRO A 150 14.60 -16.36 -21.71
CA PRO A 150 13.43 -17.05 -21.17
C PRO A 150 13.51 -17.30 -19.65
N GLU A 151 14.70 -17.26 -19.05
CA GLU A 151 14.90 -17.50 -17.62
C GLU A 151 14.26 -16.43 -16.72
N ILE A 152 14.13 -15.18 -17.20
CA ILE A 152 13.59 -14.07 -16.40
C ILE A 152 12.04 -14.03 -16.37
N VAL A 153 11.41 -14.94 -17.12
CA VAL A 153 9.95 -15.07 -17.22
C VAL A 153 9.42 -15.91 -16.06
N GLU A 154 8.71 -15.24 -15.17
CA GLU A 154 8.07 -15.83 -13.99
C GLU A 154 6.62 -16.24 -14.29
N TRP A 155 6.08 -17.18 -13.52
CA TRP A 155 4.70 -17.66 -13.69
C TRP A 155 3.64 -16.56 -13.45
N GLN A 156 3.94 -15.58 -12.60
CA GLN A 156 3.07 -14.41 -12.37
C GLN A 156 3.02 -13.42 -13.53
N ASP A 157 4.06 -13.30 -14.35
CA ASP A 157 4.20 -12.22 -15.36
C ASP A 157 3.08 -12.27 -16.39
N VAL A 158 2.63 -13.49 -16.71
CA VAL A 158 1.51 -13.78 -17.60
C VAL A 158 0.16 -13.24 -17.09
N SER A 159 0.06 -12.78 -15.84
CA SER A 159 -1.15 -12.15 -15.28
C SER A 159 -1.21 -10.63 -15.44
N SER A 160 -0.12 -10.00 -15.90
CA SER A 160 -0.01 -8.55 -16.05
C SER A 160 -0.72 -8.02 -17.29
N SER A 161 -1.00 -6.71 -17.31
CA SER A 161 -1.73 -6.03 -18.40
C SER A 161 -1.02 -6.14 -19.76
N ASP A 162 0.31 -6.05 -19.76
CA ASP A 162 1.17 -6.40 -20.90
C ASP A 162 2.32 -7.29 -20.41
N PRO A 163 2.31 -8.60 -20.70
CA PRO A 163 3.39 -9.51 -20.32
C PRO A 163 4.64 -9.37 -21.20
N ARG A 164 4.53 -8.85 -22.43
CA ARG A 164 5.68 -8.65 -23.34
C ARG A 164 6.51 -7.47 -22.87
N LEU A 165 5.89 -6.30 -22.66
CA LEU A 165 6.56 -5.10 -22.17
C LEU A 165 7.17 -5.32 -20.78
N LEU A 166 6.46 -5.98 -19.87
CA LEU A 166 6.97 -6.30 -18.53
C LEU A 166 8.27 -7.12 -18.60
N VAL A 167 8.30 -8.17 -19.42
CA VAL A 167 9.49 -9.01 -19.56
C VAL A 167 10.62 -8.27 -20.29
N GLN A 168 10.29 -7.43 -21.29
CA GLN A 168 11.28 -6.55 -21.93
C GLN A 168 11.90 -5.57 -20.93
N ILE A 169 11.14 -5.02 -19.98
CA ILE A 169 11.63 -4.15 -18.91
C ILE A 169 12.52 -4.95 -17.93
N LYS A 170 12.07 -6.12 -17.46
CA LYS A 170 12.89 -7.01 -16.61
C LYS A 170 14.23 -7.37 -17.26
N ALA A 171 14.22 -7.62 -18.57
CA ALA A 171 15.40 -8.02 -19.34
C ALA A 171 16.34 -6.85 -19.70
N GLN A 172 16.06 -5.61 -19.27
CA GLN A 172 16.99 -4.50 -19.47
C GLN A 172 18.24 -4.64 -18.59
N ARG A 173 19.37 -4.18 -19.13
CA ARG A 173 20.65 -4.15 -18.41
C ARG A 173 20.53 -3.30 -17.14
N ASN A 174 21.10 -3.79 -16.05
CA ASN A 174 21.12 -3.17 -14.72
C ASN A 174 19.76 -3.04 -14.00
N VAL A 175 18.67 -3.63 -14.50
CA VAL A 175 17.39 -3.67 -13.76
C VAL A 175 17.47 -4.67 -12.61
N VAL A 176 17.15 -4.20 -11.39
CA VAL A 176 17.06 -5.03 -10.19
C VAL A 176 15.65 -5.63 -10.09
N PRO A 177 15.49 -6.96 -9.93
CA PRO A 177 14.16 -7.58 -9.82
C PRO A 177 13.47 -7.24 -8.49
N VAL A 178 12.12 -7.28 -8.50
CA VAL A 178 11.30 -7.05 -7.31
C VAL A 178 11.61 -8.13 -6.24
N PRO A 179 11.97 -7.76 -5.00
CA PRO A 179 12.32 -8.72 -3.96
C PRO A 179 11.20 -9.71 -3.66
N PRO A 180 11.48 -11.03 -3.53
CA PRO A 180 10.46 -12.09 -3.56
C PRO A 180 9.50 -12.12 -2.34
N HIS A 181 9.65 -11.22 -1.38
CA HIS A 181 8.74 -11.13 -0.24
C HIS A 181 7.38 -10.47 -0.58
N TRP A 182 7.26 -9.80 -1.74
CA TRP A 182 6.01 -9.13 -2.16
C TRP A 182 4.80 -10.07 -2.24
N SER A 183 5.02 -11.35 -2.54
CA SER A 183 3.98 -12.39 -2.67
C SER A 183 3.81 -13.26 -1.41
N LEU A 184 4.56 -12.98 -0.33
CA LEU A 184 4.44 -13.72 0.93
C LEU A 184 3.25 -13.19 1.75
N LYS A 185 2.45 -14.11 2.29
CA LYS A 185 1.34 -13.80 3.22
C LYS A 185 1.80 -13.40 4.63
N ARG A 186 3.11 -13.21 4.85
CA ARG A 186 3.72 -12.87 6.13
C ARG A 186 4.46 -11.55 5.97
N GLU A 187 4.40 -10.69 6.96
CA GLU A 187 5.17 -9.43 6.98
C GLU A 187 6.67 -9.73 6.82
N TYR A 188 7.38 -8.82 6.12
CA TYR A 188 8.77 -9.01 5.67
C TYR A 188 9.73 -9.54 6.74
N LEU A 189 9.68 -9.00 7.97
CA LEU A 189 10.57 -9.40 9.07
C LEU A 189 9.94 -10.44 10.02
N SER A 190 8.67 -10.80 9.85
CA SER A 190 7.94 -11.70 10.77
C SER A 190 8.64 -13.06 10.92
N SER A 191 9.20 -13.60 9.83
CA SER A 191 9.93 -14.88 9.86
C SER A 191 11.32 -14.82 10.51
N LYS A 192 11.71 -13.68 11.10
CA LYS A 192 12.89 -13.53 11.97
C LYS A 192 12.52 -13.38 13.46
N ARG A 193 11.24 -13.22 13.80
CA ARG A 193 10.76 -13.12 15.19
C ARG A 193 10.98 -14.45 15.90
N GLY A 194 11.91 -14.48 16.86
CA GLY A 194 12.32 -15.69 17.58
C GLY A 194 13.67 -16.27 17.13
N ILE A 195 14.33 -15.69 16.11
CA ILE A 195 15.76 -15.93 15.85
C ILE A 195 16.54 -14.85 16.58
N GLU A 196 17.33 -15.23 17.58
CA GLU A 196 18.20 -14.27 18.27
C GLU A 196 19.30 -13.78 17.32
N LYS A 197 19.35 -12.46 17.10
CA LYS A 197 20.41 -11.83 16.33
C LYS A 197 21.57 -11.56 17.28
N ALA A 198 22.78 -12.02 16.91
CA ALA A 198 23.99 -11.70 17.63
C ALA A 198 24.15 -10.17 17.86
N PRO A 199 24.67 -9.74 19.03
CA PRO A 199 24.85 -8.33 19.33
C PRO A 199 25.81 -7.64 18.34
N PHE A 200 25.75 -6.31 18.29
CA PHE A 200 26.55 -5.54 17.34
C PHE A 200 28.05 -5.66 17.64
N ARG A 201 28.78 -6.35 16.76
CA ARG A 201 30.24 -6.47 16.83
C ARG A 201 30.88 -5.24 16.20
N LEU A 202 31.76 -4.56 16.95
CA LEU A 202 32.53 -3.43 16.42
C LEU A 202 33.50 -3.89 15.29
N PRO A 203 33.78 -3.01 14.30
CA PRO A 203 34.90 -3.20 13.37
C PRO A 203 36.22 -3.43 14.10
N LYS A 204 37.09 -4.26 13.53
CA LYS A 204 38.33 -4.73 14.17
C LYS A 204 39.18 -3.59 14.74
N PHE A 205 39.45 -2.56 13.94
CA PHE A 205 40.27 -1.40 14.34
C PHE A 205 39.67 -0.58 15.50
N ILE A 206 38.34 -0.61 15.70
CA ILE A 206 37.68 0.04 16.85
C ILE A 206 37.76 -0.88 18.08
N ALA A 207 37.55 -2.19 17.91
CA ALA A 207 37.69 -3.16 18.99
C ALA A 207 39.12 -3.19 19.57
N GLU A 208 40.14 -3.06 18.72
CA GLU A 208 41.56 -2.99 19.08
C GLU A 208 41.95 -1.75 19.91
N THR A 209 41.03 -0.78 20.11
CA THR A 209 41.22 0.31 21.09
C THR A 209 41.00 -0.13 22.54
N GLY A 210 40.39 -1.30 22.78
CA GLY A 210 40.02 -1.79 24.12
C GLY A 210 38.75 -1.15 24.71
N ILE A 211 38.04 -0.32 23.93
CA ILE A 211 36.83 0.39 24.38
C ILE A 211 35.68 -0.55 24.80
N THR A 212 35.60 -1.77 24.25
CA THR A 212 34.62 -2.79 24.68
C THR A 212 34.92 -3.25 26.09
N GLU A 213 36.09 -3.85 26.31
CA GLU A 213 36.52 -4.39 27.60
C GLU A 213 36.41 -3.36 28.73
N MET A 214 36.77 -2.10 28.46
CA MET A 214 36.65 -1.01 29.42
C MET A 214 35.20 -0.56 29.67
N ARG A 215 34.30 -0.65 28.69
CA ARG A 215 32.87 -0.38 28.89
C ARG A 215 32.19 -1.53 29.62
N ASP A 216 32.49 -2.76 29.25
CA ASP A 216 31.91 -3.97 29.80
C ASP A 216 32.28 -4.10 31.29
N ALA A 217 33.56 -3.91 31.65
CA ALA A 217 34.00 -3.84 33.06
C ALA A 217 33.37 -2.68 33.85
N VAL A 218 33.00 -1.58 33.19
CA VAL A 218 32.27 -0.45 33.82
C VAL A 218 30.75 -0.71 33.92
N LEU A 219 30.19 -1.55 33.06
CA LEU A 219 28.80 -2.02 33.13
C LEU A 219 28.64 -3.09 34.21
N GLU A 220 29.46 -4.14 34.23
CA GLU A 220 29.47 -5.17 35.29
C GLU A 220 29.61 -4.52 36.68
N LYS A 221 30.52 -3.55 36.80
CA LYS A 221 30.72 -2.78 38.04
C LYS A 221 29.52 -1.91 38.40
N GLN A 222 28.72 -1.46 37.44
CA GLN A 222 27.45 -0.78 37.71
C GLN A 222 26.32 -1.75 38.05
N GLU A 223 26.29 -2.96 37.50
CA GLU A 223 25.31 -3.98 37.88
C GLU A 223 25.52 -4.45 39.32
N GLN A 224 26.77 -4.69 39.72
CA GLN A 224 27.18 -5.02 41.10
C GLN A 224 26.91 -3.88 42.11
N GLN A 225 26.68 -2.64 41.66
CA GLN A 225 26.45 -1.51 42.55
C GLN A 225 25.03 -1.45 43.13
N SER A 226 24.97 -1.41 44.47
CA SER A 226 23.73 -1.18 45.23
C SER A 226 23.10 0.20 44.91
N LEU A 227 21.78 0.31 45.11
CA LEU A 227 21.03 1.55 44.88
C LEU A 227 21.59 2.74 45.69
N LYS A 228 22.01 2.50 46.94
CA LYS A 228 22.65 3.52 47.80
C LYS A 228 23.97 4.02 47.22
N GLN A 229 24.76 3.13 46.62
CA GLN A 229 26.02 3.51 45.96
C GLN A 229 25.78 4.32 44.69
N LYS A 230 24.80 3.90 43.85
CA LYS A 230 24.36 4.67 42.67
C LYS A 230 23.86 6.07 43.04
N GLN A 231 23.09 6.20 44.13
CA GLN A 231 22.67 7.51 44.66
C GLN A 231 23.85 8.38 45.11
N ARG A 232 24.87 7.80 45.76
CA ARG A 232 26.10 8.53 46.16
C ARG A 232 26.91 8.97 44.94
N GLU A 233 27.13 8.09 43.95
CA GLU A 233 27.88 8.44 42.74
C GLU A 233 27.15 9.47 41.86
N ARG A 234 25.82 9.62 41.98
CA ARG A 234 25.06 10.72 41.35
C ARG A 234 25.38 12.10 41.96
N VAL A 235 25.72 12.17 43.25
CA VAL A 235 26.03 13.44 43.95
C VAL A 235 27.54 13.74 43.94
N ALA A 236 28.37 12.69 44.03
CA ALA A 236 29.82 12.80 43.99
C ALA A 236 30.40 11.77 42.99
N PRO A 237 30.35 12.05 41.68
CA PRO A 237 30.85 11.13 40.65
C PRO A 237 32.37 11.03 40.70
N LYS A 238 32.89 9.80 40.57
CA LYS A 238 34.30 9.57 40.25
C LYS A 238 34.49 9.75 38.74
N MET A 239 35.22 10.80 38.35
CA MET A 239 35.62 11.05 36.96
C MET A 239 36.72 10.06 36.51
N GLY A 240 37.00 9.99 35.21
CA GLY A 240 38.07 9.13 34.67
C GLY A 240 37.76 7.62 34.67
N LYS A 241 36.47 7.21 34.68
CA LYS A 241 36.08 5.78 34.66
C LYS A 241 36.47 5.05 33.36
N LEU A 242 36.52 5.77 32.24
CA LEU A 242 37.08 5.32 30.98
C LEU A 242 37.98 6.43 30.46
N ASP A 243 39.28 6.27 30.64
CA ASP A 243 40.29 7.17 30.11
C ASP A 243 41.09 6.41 29.03
N ILE A 244 41.15 6.96 27.82
CA ILE A 244 41.80 6.34 26.67
C ILE A 244 42.63 7.41 25.98
N ASP A 245 43.89 7.09 25.74
CA ASP A 245 44.81 7.93 24.98
C ASP A 245 44.21 8.35 23.62
N TYR A 246 44.10 9.67 23.43
CA TYR A 246 43.63 10.30 22.20
C TYR A 246 44.46 9.86 20.98
N GLN A 247 45.76 9.59 21.12
CA GLN A 247 46.59 9.12 20.01
C GLN A 247 46.18 7.72 19.56
N ARG A 248 45.88 6.80 20.48
CA ARG A 248 45.35 5.46 20.17
C ARG A 248 44.00 5.52 19.44
N LEU A 249 43.14 6.47 19.81
CA LEU A 249 41.87 6.70 19.11
C LEU A 249 42.11 7.30 17.70
N TYR A 250 43.03 8.26 17.58
CA TYR A 250 43.40 8.85 16.30
C TYR A 250 43.95 7.79 15.32
N ASP A 251 44.95 7.01 15.74
CA ASP A 251 45.53 5.97 14.90
C ASP A 251 44.51 4.88 14.51
N ALA A 252 43.56 4.54 15.39
CA ALA A 252 42.47 3.61 15.04
C ALA A 252 41.63 4.10 13.85
N PHE A 253 41.29 5.40 13.79
CA PHE A 253 40.45 5.97 12.72
C PHE A 253 41.22 6.46 11.49
N PHE A 254 42.51 6.83 11.60
CA PHE A 254 43.30 7.38 10.50
C PHE A 254 44.40 6.46 9.97
N ARG A 255 44.90 5.52 10.77
CA ARG A 255 46.02 4.62 10.42
C ARG A 255 45.58 3.18 10.20
N PHE A 256 44.64 2.69 11.02
CA PHE A 256 44.19 1.29 11.03
C PHE A 256 42.80 1.06 10.44
N GLN A 257 42.14 2.11 9.93
CA GLN A 257 40.79 2.01 9.36
C GLN A 257 40.75 1.06 8.15
N THR A 258 39.91 0.02 8.24
CA THR A 258 39.62 -0.89 7.14
C THR A 258 38.27 -0.55 6.51
N LYS A 259 38.18 -0.59 5.17
CA LYS A 259 36.86 -0.55 4.50
C LYS A 259 35.99 -1.73 4.96
N PRO A 260 34.68 -1.53 5.16
CA PRO A 260 33.74 -2.63 5.36
C PRO A 260 33.53 -3.40 4.05
N GLU A 261 33.04 -4.63 4.18
CA GLU A 261 32.41 -5.37 3.08
C GLU A 261 31.05 -4.71 2.76
N LEU A 262 30.69 -4.64 1.48
CA LEU A 262 29.51 -3.94 0.93
C LEU A 262 28.72 -4.87 0.01
#